data_AF-A0A2E5X1P7-F1
#
_entry.id   AF-A0A2E5X1P7-F1
#
_cell.length_a   1.000
_cell.length_b   1.000
_cell.length_c   1.000
_cell.angle_alpha   90.00
_cell.angle_beta   90.00
_cell.angle_gamma   90.00
#
_symmetry.space_group_name_H-M   'P 1'
#
loop_
_entity.id
_entity.type
_entity.pdbx_description
1 polymer ?
#
loop_
_entity_poly.entity_id
_entity_poly.type
_entity_poly.pdbx_seq_one_letter_code
_entity_poly.pdbx_strand_id
1 'polypeptide(L)' 'MRVDEKRLLTIKEKLALGLSAQDHVYEFMLDRVIEERCDEFDYELEEEGFEIINRDLEPIATSIFRYRVVALKES' A
#
# COMPACT_ATOMS: atom_id res chain seq x y z
N MET A 1 -11.90 2.07 -3.89
CA MET A 1 -11.91 0.60 -4.10
C MET A 1 -12.03 -0.13 -2.76
N ARG A 2 -12.39 -1.42 -2.72
CA ARG A 2 -12.37 -2.21 -1.46
C ARG A 2 -11.02 -2.92 -1.33
N VAL A 3 -10.28 -2.62 -0.28
CA VAL A 3 -9.04 -3.33 0.09
C VAL A 3 -9.37 -4.58 0.89
N ASP A 4 -8.57 -5.64 0.71
CA ASP A 4 -8.72 -6.89 1.46
C ASP A 4 -8.17 -6.73 2.87
N GLU A 5 -7.00 -6.10 3.01
CA GLU A 5 -6.37 -5.83 4.30
C GLU A 5 -5.82 -4.41 4.37
N LYS A 6 -5.97 -3.78 5.54
CA LYS A 6 -5.35 -2.51 5.90
C LYS A 6 -4.72 -2.64 7.28
N ARG A 7 -3.41 -2.46 7.38
CA ARG A 7 -2.65 -2.52 8.64
C ARG A 7 -1.89 -1.21 8.86
N LEU A 8 -1.94 -0.66 10.07
CA LEU A 8 -1.01 0.41 10.47
C LEU A 8 0.35 -0.22 10.80
N LEU A 9 1.43 0.28 10.21
CA LEU A 9 2.77 -0.23 10.49
C LEU A 9 3.14 0.06 11.95
N THR A 10 3.86 -0.87 12.56
CA THR A 10 4.46 -0.65 13.88
C THR A 10 5.66 0.30 13.79
N ILE A 11 6.05 0.91 14.92
CA ILE A 11 7.21 1.79 14.98
C ILE A 11 8.48 1.10 14.42
N LYS A 12 8.67 -0.19 14.72
CA LYS A 12 9.82 -0.96 14.22
C LYS A 12 9.83 -1.06 12.69
N GLU A 13 8.68 -1.31 12.08
CA GLU A 13 8.55 -1.41 10.63
C GLU A 13 8.75 -0.04 9.95
N LYS A 14 8.19 1.03 10.52
CA LYS A 14 8.42 2.40 10.04
C LYS A 14 9.90 2.77 10.06
N LEU A 15 10.57 2.48 11.18
CA LEU A 15 12.01 2.72 11.32
C LEU A 15 12.84 1.89 10.34
N ALA A 16 12.43 0.65 10.05
CA ALA A 16 13.10 -0.17 9.04
C ALA A 16 12.97 0.39 7.61
N LEU A 17 11.92 1.19 7.34
CA LEU A 17 11.71 1.92 6.10
C LEU A 17 12.36 3.31 6.11
N GLY A 18 13.03 3.72 7.19
CA GLY A 18 13.63 5.04 7.33
C GLY A 18 12.64 6.16 7.65
N LEU A 19 11.41 5.83 8.06
CA LEU A 19 10.35 6.78 8.41
C LEU A 19 10.35 7.11 9.91
N SER A 20 9.76 8.25 10.27
CA SER A 20 9.61 8.67 11.65
C SER A 20 8.59 7.80 12.39
N ALA A 21 8.77 7.66 13.71
CA ALA A 21 7.79 6.95 14.54
C ALA A 21 6.43 7.66 14.60
N GLN A 22 6.43 8.99 14.35
CA GLN A 22 5.24 9.84 14.38
C GLN A 22 4.43 9.77 13.08
N ASP A 23 5.02 9.25 12.00
CA ASP A 23 4.40 9.19 10.68
C ASP A 23 3.26 8.17 10.65
N HIS A 24 2.13 8.51 10.03
CA HIS A 24 1.00 7.59 9.86
C HIS A 24 1.17 6.74 8.61
N VAL A 25 1.93 5.65 8.75
CA VAL A 25 2.22 4.72 7.65
C VAL A 25 1.28 3.52 7.70
N TYR A 26 0.64 3.23 6.57
CA TYR A 26 -0.30 2.14 6.38
C TYR A 26 0.19 1.18 5.31
N GLU A 27 -0.05 -0.10 5.53
CA GLU A 27 0.11 -1.17 4.57
C GLU A 27 -1.29 -1.57 4.10
N PHE A 28 -1.48 -1.58 2.80
CA PHE A 28 -2.68 -2.05 2.14
C PHE A 28 -2.34 -3.29 1.34
N MET A 29 -3.22 -4.29 1.39
CA MET A 29 -3.10 -5.51 0.60
C MET A 29 -4.37 -5.72 -0.20
N LEU A 30 -4.17 -6.04 -1.48
CA LEU A 30 -5.21 -6.41 -2.41
C LEU A 30 -4.84 -7.78 -2.97
N ASP A 31 -5.64 -8.79 -2.67
CA ASP A 31 -5.41 -10.16 -3.14
C ASP A 31 -6.22 -10.39 -4.42
N ARG A 32 -5.63 -11.07 -5.39
CA ARG A 32 -6.27 -11.43 -6.67
C ARG A 32 -6.81 -10.23 -7.46
N VAL A 33 -5.97 -9.22 -7.64
CA VAL A 33 -6.27 -8.05 -8.49
C VAL A 33 -5.59 -8.14 -9.84
N ILE A 34 -6.17 -7.48 -10.84
CA ILE A 34 -5.52 -7.26 -12.14
C ILE A 34 -4.64 -6.01 -12.08
N GLU A 35 -3.69 -5.88 -13.00
CA GLU A 35 -2.72 -4.77 -13.01
C GLU A 35 -3.41 -3.39 -13.05
N GLU A 36 -4.42 -3.20 -13.91
CA GLU A 36 -5.18 -1.93 -14.03
C GLU A 36 -5.80 -1.48 -12.70
N ARG A 37 -6.20 -2.43 -11.86
CA ARG A 37 -6.75 -2.13 -10.53
C ARG A 37 -5.69 -1.69 -9.53
N CYS A 38 -4.43 -2.06 -9.74
CA CYS A 38 -3.31 -1.59 -8.93
C CYS A 38 -3.03 -0.12 -9.22
N ASP A 39 -2.99 0.27 -10.50
CA ASP A 39 -2.83 1.68 -10.91
C ASP A 39 -3.98 2.54 -10.39
N GLU A 40 -5.23 2.08 -10.52
CA GLU A 40 -6.38 2.81 -9.97
C GLU A 40 -6.30 2.98 -8.46
N PHE A 41 -5.79 1.98 -7.75
CA PHE A 41 -5.64 2.08 -6.31
C PHE A 41 -4.53 3.06 -5.90
N ASP A 42 -3.42 3.11 -6.64
CA ASP A 42 -2.36 4.10 -6.42
C ASP A 42 -2.93 5.52 -6.57
N TYR A 43 -3.70 5.77 -7.64
CA TYR A 43 -4.38 7.07 -7.83
C TYR A 43 -5.34 7.42 -6.68
N GLU A 44 -6.16 6.47 -6.22
CA GLU A 44 -7.06 6.71 -5.10
C GLU A 44 -6.30 7.08 -3.82
N LEU A 45 -5.17 6.41 -3.54
CA LEU A 45 -4.32 6.75 -2.40
C LEU A 45 -3.75 8.16 -2.50
N GLU A 46 -3.24 8.53 -3.67
CA GLU A 46 -2.71 9.88 -3.91
C GLU A 46 -3.81 10.95 -3.78
N GLU A 47 -5.01 10.72 -4.31
CA GLU A 47 -6.17 11.62 -4.16
C GLU A 47 -6.62 11.75 -2.69
N GLU A 48 -6.51 10.69 -1.89
CA GLU A 48 -6.77 10.70 -0.45
C GLU A 48 -5.65 11.36 0.38
N GLY A 49 -4.59 11.85 -0.26
CA GLY A 49 -3.46 12.52 0.36
C GLY A 49 -2.46 11.55 0.99
N PHE A 50 -2.38 10.32 0.50
CA PHE A 50 -1.31 9.41 0.86
C PHE A 50 -0.13 9.55 -0.10
N GLU A 51 1.09 9.42 0.43
CA GLU A 51 2.32 9.30 -0.34
C GLU A 51 2.75 7.83 -0.39
N ILE A 52 2.89 7.25 -1.59
CA ILE A 52 3.28 5.86 -1.75
C ILE A 52 4.79 5.73 -1.51
N ILE A 53 5.16 4.99 -0.46
CA ILE A 53 6.55 4.77 -0.06
C ILE A 53 7.13 3.53 -0.72
N ASN A 54 6.32 2.48 -0.83
CA ASN A 54 6.74 1.21 -1.41
C ASN A 54 5.54 0.49 -2.01
N ARG A 55 5.77 -0.23 -3.11
CA ARG A 55 4.78 -1.09 -3.75
C ARG A 55 5.43 -2.38 -4.21
N ASP A 56 4.70 -3.47 -4.04
CA ASP A 56 5.12 -4.82 -4.38
C ASP A 56 3.97 -5.53 -5.09
N LEU A 57 4.26 -6.06 -6.28
CA LEU A 57 3.29 -6.74 -7.13
C LEU A 57 3.76 -8.17 -7.36
N GLU A 58 3.10 -9.12 -6.71
CA GLU A 58 3.41 -10.55 -6.78
C GLU A 58 2.42 -11.26 -7.71
N PRO A 59 2.86 -11.91 -8.80
CA PRO A 59 1.96 -12.69 -9.66
C PRO A 59 1.49 -13.96 -8.95
N ILE A 60 0.17 -14.15 -8.85
CA ILE A 60 -0.45 -15.37 -8.30
C ILE A 60 -0.89 -16.32 -9.43
N ALA A 61 -1.45 -15.77 -10.52
CA ALA A 61 -1.87 -16.52 -11.69
C ALA A 61 -1.80 -15.63 -12.95
N THR A 62 -2.18 -16.16 -14.11
CA THR A 62 -2.22 -15.40 -15.36
C THR A 62 -3.11 -14.16 -15.19
N SER A 63 -2.49 -12.97 -15.28
CA SER A 63 -3.15 -11.67 -15.11
C SER A 63 -3.79 -11.44 -13.74
N ILE A 64 -3.40 -12.21 -12.71
CA ILE A 64 -3.90 -12.07 -11.34
C ILE A 64 -2.71 -11.91 -10.40
N PHE A 65 -2.73 -10.84 -9.62
CA PHE A 65 -1.64 -10.43 -8.74
C PHE A 65 -2.11 -10.24 -7.31
N ARG A 66 -1.17 -10.37 -6.38
CA ARG A 66 -1.27 -9.81 -5.05
C ARG A 66 -0.53 -8.48 -5.08
N TYR A 67 -1.24 -7.43 -4.72
CA TYR A 67 -0.69 -6.09 -4.66
C TYR A 67 -0.56 -5.67 -3.20
N ARG A 68 0.65 -5.30 -2.79
CA ARG A 68 0.94 -4.75 -1.48
C ARG A 68 1.50 -3.35 -1.66
N VAL A 69 0.89 -2.37 -1.03
CA VAL A 69 1.37 -0.99 -1.06
C VAL A 69 1.49 -0.44 0.34
N VAL A 70 2.60 0.25 0.59
CA VAL A 70 2.89 0.94 1.83
C VAL A 70 2.82 2.43 1.54
N ALA A 71 1.89 3.12 2.20
CA ALA A 71 1.64 4.53 1.97
C ALA A 71 1.67 5.31 3.29
N LEU A 72 2.28 6.48 3.25
CA LEU A 72 2.38 7.45 4.33
C LEU A 72 1.22 8.44 4.23
N LYS A 73 0.64 8.83 5.35
CA LYS A 73 -0.29 9.96 5.43
C LYS A 73 0.31 11.04 6.31
N GLU A 74 0.68 12.17 5.71
CA GLU A 74 1.02 13.36 6.48
C GLU A 74 -0.22 13.83 7.25
N SER A 75 -0.04 14.19 8.52
CA SER A 75 -1.12 14.64 9.41
C SER A 75 -1.19 16.15 9.51
#